data_AF-A0A0C2RMI1-F1
#
_entry.id   AF-A0A0C2RMI1-F1
#
_cell.length_a   1.000
_cell.length_b   1.000
_cell.length_c   1.000
_cell.angle_alpha   90.00
_cell.angle_beta   90.00
_cell.angle_gamma   90.00
#
_symmetry.space_group_name_H-M   'P 1'
#
loop_
_entity.id
_entity.type
_entity.pdbx_description
1 polymer ?
#
loop_
_entity_poly.entity_id
_entity_poly.type
_entity_poly.pdbx_seq_one_letter_code
_entity_poly.pdbx_strand_id
1 'polypeptide(L)'
;MGNEMEDFIIQNYQKEERMMILVFAQWCVNHDLDPKALYLEAYPHQAENPELSGAIDLTVSKEEAGEVPDDTVLGVLSMFGNDDLAFVVSQEMEKLKKKKKE
;
A
#
# COMPACT_ATOMS: atom_id res chain seq x y z
N MET A 1 10.34 29.71 18.07
CA MET A 1 11.22 28.97 17.16
C MET A 1 11.08 27.46 17.47
N GLY A 2 9.84 26.95 17.42
CA GLY A 2 9.47 25.58 17.81
C GLY A 2 8.50 24.96 16.79
N ASN A 3 7.47 25.72 16.39
CA ASN A 3 6.49 25.29 15.40
C ASN A 3 7.08 24.85 14.05
N GLU A 4 8.05 25.58 13.47
CA GLU A 4 8.57 25.23 12.13
C GLU A 4 9.24 23.84 12.06
N MET A 5 9.85 23.39 13.15
CA MET A 5 10.48 22.07 13.23
C MET A 5 9.43 20.97 13.43
N GLU A 6 8.41 21.23 14.26
CA GLU A 6 7.31 20.30 14.52
C GLU A 6 6.44 20.09 13.26
N ASP A 7 6.08 21.18 12.58
CA ASP A 7 5.36 21.15 11.31
C ASP A 7 6.15 20.36 10.24
N PHE A 8 7.47 20.57 10.14
CA PHE A 8 8.32 19.84 9.20
C PHE A 8 8.34 18.33 9.47
N ILE A 9 8.42 17.93 10.75
CA ILE A 9 8.41 16.50 11.14
C ILE A 9 7.07 15.86 10.78
N ILE A 10 5.95 16.52 11.08
CA ILE A 10 4.60 16.02 10.77
C ILE A 10 4.42 15.88 9.25
N GLN A 11 4.83 16.89 8.48
CA GLN A 11 4.73 16.88 7.02
C GLN A 11 5.54 15.75 6.40
N ASN A 12 6.76 15.50 6.89
CA ASN A 12 7.60 14.42 6.37
C ASN A 12 6.96 13.06 6.65
N TYR A 13 6.47 12.84 7.87
CA TYR A 13 5.82 11.59 8.24
C TYR A 13 4.59 11.31 7.38
N GLN A 14 3.70 12.29 7.17
CA GLN A 14 2.54 12.15 6.30
C GLN A 14 2.92 11.87 4.83
N LYS A 15 4.03 12.44 4.36
CA LYS A 15 4.53 12.17 3.01
C LYS A 15 5.05 10.73 2.89
N GLU A 16 5.74 10.25 3.91
CA GLU A 16 6.25 8.88 3.98
C GLU A 16 5.11 7.86 4.04
N GLU A 17 4.06 8.12 4.83
CA GLU A 17 2.84 7.29 4.91
C GLU A 17 2.15 7.19 3.55
N ARG A 18 1.93 8.32 2.87
CA ARG A 18 1.37 8.33 1.51
C ARG A 18 2.19 7.52 0.50
N MET A 19 3.52 7.57 0.61
CA MET A 19 4.40 6.78 -0.25
C MET A 19 4.23 5.28 0.01
N MET A 20 4.12 4.88 1.28
CA MET A 20 3.84 3.48 1.65
C MET A 20 2.52 2.98 1.04
N ILE A 21 1.45 3.78 1.16
CA ILE A 21 0.14 3.43 0.60
C ILE A 21 0.19 3.37 -0.93
N LEU A 22 0.95 4.26 -1.59
CA LEU A 22 1.16 4.22 -3.03
C LEU A 22 1.88 2.94 -3.49
N VAL A 23 2.92 2.50 -2.77
CA VAL A 23 3.61 1.23 -3.08
C VAL A 23 2.63 0.05 -2.99
N PHE A 24 1.80 0.02 -1.96
CA PHE A 24 0.74 -0.99 -1.80
C PHE A 24 -0.27 -0.95 -2.96
N ALA A 25 -0.80 0.24 -3.28
CA ALA A 25 -1.77 0.41 -4.35
C ALA A 25 -1.19 0.03 -5.71
N GLN A 26 0.05 0.42 -5.99
CA GLN A 26 0.74 0.08 -7.23
C GLN A 26 1.01 -1.43 -7.35
N TRP A 27 1.37 -2.09 -6.24
CA TRP A 27 1.49 -3.55 -6.20
C TRP A 27 0.15 -4.23 -6.55
N CYS A 28 -0.96 -3.77 -5.98
CA CYS A 28 -2.28 -4.29 -6.33
C CYS A 28 -2.56 -4.16 -7.85
N VAL A 29 -2.25 -3.01 -8.45
CA VAL A 29 -2.39 -2.79 -9.90
C VAL A 29 -1.48 -3.72 -10.72
N ASN A 30 -0.26 -4.02 -10.25
CA ASN A 30 0.64 -4.96 -10.95
C ASN A 30 0.11 -6.41 -11.00
N HIS A 31 -0.83 -6.74 -10.12
CA HIS A 31 -1.43 -8.06 -9.94
C HIS A 31 -2.93 -8.13 -10.28
N ASP A 32 -3.48 -7.08 -10.90
CA ASP A 32 -4.91 -6.97 -11.24
C ASP A 32 -5.84 -7.13 -10.02
N LEU A 33 -5.41 -6.63 -8.86
CA LEU A 33 -6.16 -6.63 -7.61
C LEU A 33 -6.82 -5.28 -7.36
N ASP A 34 -7.95 -5.29 -6.65
CA ASP A 34 -8.59 -4.07 -6.14
C ASP A 34 -7.92 -3.65 -4.81
N PRO A 35 -7.16 -2.53 -4.78
CA PRO A 35 -6.48 -2.07 -3.56
C PRO A 35 -7.46 -1.76 -2.43
N LYS A 36 -8.67 -1.27 -2.75
CA LYS A 36 -9.69 -0.92 -1.77
C LYS A 36 -10.30 -2.17 -1.13
N ALA A 37 -10.58 -3.18 -1.93
CA ALA A 37 -11.10 -4.45 -1.42
C ALA A 37 -10.08 -5.12 -0.47
N LEU A 38 -8.81 -5.17 -0.89
CA LEU A 38 -7.76 -5.80 -0.09
C LEU A 38 -7.46 -5.01 1.19
N TYR A 39 -7.48 -3.68 1.12
CA TYR A 39 -7.35 -2.82 2.30
C TYR A 39 -8.50 -3.02 3.30
N LEU A 40 -9.73 -3.19 2.80
CA LEU A 40 -10.91 -3.45 3.62
C LEU A 40 -10.86 -4.80 4.33
N GLU A 41 -10.16 -5.81 3.78
CA GLU A 41 -9.96 -7.08 4.47
C GLU A 41 -9.10 -6.90 5.73
N ALA A 42 -8.09 -6.02 5.69
CA ALA A 42 -7.26 -5.69 6.85
C ALA A 42 -7.98 -4.76 7.83
N TYR A 43 -8.70 -3.75 7.30
CA TYR A 43 -9.35 -2.72 8.10
C TYR A 43 -10.83 -2.53 7.73
N PRO A 44 -11.73 -3.46 8.13
CA PRO A 44 -13.15 -3.43 7.75
C PRO A 44 -13.90 -2.16 8.15
N HIS A 45 -13.43 -1.48 9.20
CA HIS A 45 -14.03 -0.26 9.72
C HIS A 45 -13.52 1.02 9.03
N GLN A 46 -12.51 0.93 8.16
CA GLN A 46 -11.87 2.06 7.48
C GLN A 46 -12.21 2.10 5.99
N ALA A 47 -13.50 1.91 5.66
CA ALA A 47 -13.98 1.85 4.28
C ALA A 47 -13.77 3.14 3.47
N GLU A 48 -13.69 4.27 4.15
CA GLU A 48 -13.42 5.58 3.58
C GLU A 48 -12.06 6.07 4.08
N ASN A 49 -10.98 5.54 3.49
CA ASN A 49 -9.63 6.07 3.73
C ASN A 49 -9.25 7.05 2.59
N PRO A 50 -9.14 8.36 2.89
CA PRO A 50 -8.79 9.37 1.88
C PRO A 50 -7.36 9.23 1.36
N GLU A 51 -6.42 8.74 2.17
CA GLU A 51 -5.03 8.53 1.74
C GLU A 51 -4.94 7.37 0.75
N LEU A 52 -5.71 6.29 0.98
CA LEU A 52 -5.84 5.20 0.02
C LEU A 52 -6.44 5.68 -1.29
N SER A 53 -7.52 6.46 -1.23
CA SER A 53 -8.14 7.00 -2.44
C SER A 53 -7.17 7.87 -3.24
N GLY A 54 -6.42 8.75 -2.57
CA GLY A 54 -5.41 9.59 -3.22
C GLY A 54 -4.25 8.78 -3.81
N ALA A 55 -3.81 7.72 -3.13
CA ALA A 55 -2.78 6.83 -3.64
C ALA A 55 -3.24 6.07 -4.90
N ILE A 56 -4.49 5.58 -4.93
CA ILE A 56 -5.07 4.91 -6.11
C ILE A 56 -5.07 5.84 -7.32
N ASP A 57 -5.47 7.11 -7.15
CA ASP A 57 -5.47 8.12 -8.22
C ASP A 57 -4.08 8.40 -8.80
N LEU A 58 -3.03 8.16 -8.01
CA LEU A 58 -1.63 8.33 -8.42
C LEU A 58 -1.00 7.05 -8.98
N THR A 59 -1.67 5.90 -8.90
CA THR A 59 -1.18 4.67 -9.52
C THR A 59 -1.20 4.80 -11.03
N VAL A 60 -0.24 4.15 -11.68
CA VAL A 60 -0.21 4.04 -13.15
C VAL A 60 -0.33 2.59 -13.56
N SER A 61 -0.54 2.36 -14.85
CA SER A 61 -0.69 1.01 -15.40
C SER A 61 0.59 0.18 -15.18
N LYS A 62 0.47 -1.16 -15.14
CA LYS A 62 1.60 -2.08 -14.98
C LYS A 62 2.74 -1.82 -15.99
N GLU A 63 2.38 -1.41 -17.19
CA GLU A 63 3.33 -1.07 -18.27
C GLU A 63 4.15 0.20 -17.98
N GLU A 64 3.60 1.12 -17.17
CA GLU A 64 4.20 2.43 -16.88
C GLU A 64 4.98 2.46 -15.56
N ALA A 65 4.49 1.78 -14.51
CA ALA A 65 5.11 1.81 -13.17
C ALA A 65 6.31 0.87 -12.99
N GLY A 66 6.47 -0.10 -13.89
CA GLY A 66 7.27 -1.29 -13.58
C GLY A 66 6.59 -2.18 -12.53
N GLU A 67 7.21 -3.33 -12.24
CA GLU A 67 6.70 -4.28 -11.27
C GLU A 67 7.25 -3.98 -9.87
N VAL A 68 6.34 -3.83 -8.90
CA VAL A 68 6.65 -3.79 -7.47
C VAL A 68 6.84 -5.24 -6.99
N PRO A 69 8.02 -5.64 -6.50
CA PRO A 69 8.24 -7.00 -6.00
C PRO A 69 7.46 -7.28 -4.72
N ASP A 70 7.04 -8.53 -4.53
CA ASP A 70 6.34 -9.00 -3.32
C ASP A 70 7.08 -8.61 -2.03
N ASP A 71 8.39 -8.87 -1.97
CA ASP A 71 9.21 -8.54 -0.79
C ASP A 71 9.29 -7.03 -0.53
N THR A 72 9.15 -6.20 -1.56
CA THR A 72 9.20 -4.74 -1.43
C THR A 72 7.94 -4.22 -0.75
N VAL A 73 6.76 -4.64 -1.21
CA VAL A 73 5.50 -4.21 -0.58
C VAL A 73 5.42 -4.71 0.87
N LEU A 74 5.82 -5.95 1.15
CA LEU A 74 5.82 -6.49 2.53
C LEU A 74 6.81 -5.74 3.43
N GLY A 75 8.02 -5.48 2.94
CA GLY A 75 9.04 -4.76 3.68
C GLY A 75 8.62 -3.33 4.01
N VAL A 76 8.03 -2.62 3.05
CA VAL A 76 7.51 -1.26 3.25
C VAL A 76 6.34 -1.28 4.24
N LEU A 77 5.37 -2.18 4.11
CA LEU A 77 4.25 -2.25 5.07
C LEU A 77 4.72 -2.52 6.51
N SER A 78 5.68 -3.44 6.69
CA SER A 78 6.23 -3.75 8.01
C SER A 78 7.05 -2.59 8.59
N MET A 79 7.80 -1.86 7.76
CA MET A 79 8.57 -0.69 8.20
C MET A 79 7.66 0.42 8.79
N PHE A 80 6.43 0.52 8.29
CA PHE A 80 5.43 1.47 8.78
C PHE A 80 4.47 0.87 9.83
N GLY A 81 4.71 -0.36 10.29
CA GLY A 81 3.87 -1.03 11.29
C GLY A 81 2.47 -1.39 10.80
N ASN A 82 2.28 -1.51 9.49
CA ASN A 82 1.01 -1.95 8.87
C ASN A 82 0.95 -3.48 8.79
N ASP A 83 1.11 -4.16 9.93
CA ASP A 83 1.24 -5.62 10.00
C ASP A 83 -0.03 -6.35 9.55
N ASP A 84 -1.22 -5.82 9.84
CA ASP A 84 -2.49 -6.41 9.40
C ASP A 84 -2.62 -6.37 7.87
N LEU A 85 -2.26 -5.25 7.25
CA LEU A 85 -2.25 -5.12 5.80
C LEU A 85 -1.17 -6.00 5.16
N ALA A 86 0.03 -6.07 5.76
CA ALA A 86 1.10 -6.96 5.32
C ALA A 86 0.66 -8.44 5.38
N PHE A 87 -0.08 -8.82 6.42
CA PHE A 87 -0.62 -10.17 6.56
C PHE A 87 -1.61 -10.49 5.43
N VAL A 88 -2.59 -9.63 5.19
CA VAL A 88 -3.58 -9.82 4.11
C VAL A 88 -2.90 -9.89 2.73
N VAL A 89 -1.95 -9.01 2.47
CA VAL A 89 -1.14 -9.02 1.23
C VAL A 89 -0.39 -10.35 1.07
N SER A 90 0.21 -10.87 2.13
CA SER A 90 0.91 -12.15 2.09
C SER A 90 -0.03 -13.33 1.75
N GLN A 91 -1.25 -13.32 2.27
CA GLN A 91 -2.26 -14.32 1.93
C GLN A 91 -2.66 -14.23 0.45
N GLU A 92 -2.83 -13.03 -0.07
CA GLU A 92 -3.18 -12.81 -1.47
C GLU A 92 -2.05 -13.25 -2.41
N MET A 93 -0.79 -12.99 -2.05
CA MET A 93 0.38 -13.51 -2.77
C MET A 93 0.37 -15.03 -2.89
N GLU A 94 0.03 -15.75 -1.81
CA GLU A 94 -0.08 -17.21 -1.86
C GLU A 94 -1.20 -17.68 -2.79
N LYS A 95 -2.35 -16.98 -2.81
CA LYS A 95 -3.45 -17.27 -3.73
C LYS A 95 -3.03 -17.06 -5.19
N LEU A 96 -2.33 -15.96 -5.50
CA LEU A 96 -1.80 -15.67 -6.82
C LEU A 96 -0.79 -16.73 -7.29
N LYS A 97 0.10 -17.18 -6.39
CA LYS A 97 1.08 -18.25 -6.66
C LYS A 97 0.42 -19.59 -6.97
N LYS A 98 -0.71 -19.90 -6.33
CA LYS A 98 -1.51 -21.11 -6.63
C LYS A 98 -2.19 -21.02 -7.99
N LYS A 99 -2.85 -19.89 -8.30
CA LYS A 99 -3.50 -19.66 -9.60
C LYS A 99 -2.55 -19.74 -10.79
N LYS A 100 -1.29 -19.32 -10.64
CA LYS A 100 -0.28 -19.41 -11.70
C LYS A 100 0.24 -20.83 -11.97
N LYS A 101 -0.04 -21.80 -11.09
CA LYS A 101 0.40 -23.20 -11.22
C LYS A 101 -0.68 -24.11 -11.85
N GLU A 102 -1.89 -23.61 -12.01
CA GLU A 102 -3.01 -24.29 -12.68
C GLU A 102 -3.09 -23.88 -14.16
#